data_AF-A0A0K6IT31-F1
#
_entry.id   AF-A0A0K6IT31-F1
#
_cell.length_a   1.000
_cell.length_b   1.000
_cell.length_c   1.000
_cell.angle_alpha   90.00
_cell.angle_beta   90.00
_cell.angle_gamma   90.00
#
_symmetry.space_group_name_H-M   'P 1'
#
loop_
_entity.id
_entity.type
_entity.pdbx_description
1 polymer ?
#
loop_
_entity_poly.entity_id
_entity_poly.type
_entity_poly.pdbx_seq_one_letter_code
_entity_poly.pdbx_strand_id
1 'polypeptide(L)'
;MSVISSAAELWASLCVKAGLEVRLKSGRKGRDYDVEGLLRAALGVPESVRSFDKWLAADSASGNSKVSAELLLIEVLKSQEGFARMMQDILDVLIKADAKQVSHRLSVEFNFDNVPSSLRMTLEQFREIELRIKHVLQKRPTLPGHNLMWRIYEEFSSLIGGRLVSEERPQGFPASPEITPTDCEELNRLLNSVVLLVSGFRDLCRSLGETRWEVFSVAKASNDGVLLEQMVAATDYWDDSVLNGVKRVAELVNSGQLSSKDASDRISKILSEVEWGDNWVEKTIEDLLDILNLPVWRYRHELYSVWVGTRMLAVIEQVVPDVHYHPVDGVLSFEFGGSRLASFNWDNKQFDVWAELRSALVGRSSKRKKGIQPDFRVLQVDISKSVNQQTTYVLECKHYLRSNTSNFTSAAADYARSCPNSIVHIVNHGDINESRLMSSLAPELHSQSQFIGGATPVQEAEMQIISKAIRSALFPTSNVLVPKETTCLIEKRSNIASTVQLVWDHSLEDIDLILRAVDSEGQVVYTVDYRDKGALDEHPFACLDKDEMHGPGQECIEISDWHYSRYELIANNYTKTGLMNKESLYCDIQIGDELTPRRYPVGLGADDYEWKIAEITINKGLPTII
;
A
#
# COMPACT_ATOMS: atom_id res chain seq x y z
N MET A 1 4.67 11.32 31.81
CA MET A 1 5.39 10.03 31.75
C MET A 1 6.85 10.26 32.12
N SER A 2 7.62 9.23 32.49
CA SER A 2 9.08 9.38 32.66
C SER A 2 9.71 9.62 31.29
N VAL A 3 10.43 10.73 31.14
CA VAL A 3 11.19 11.05 29.92
C VAL A 3 12.18 9.91 29.64
N ILE A 4 12.15 9.32 28.45
CA ILE A 4 13.12 8.31 28.02
C ILE A 4 14.38 9.04 27.57
N SER A 5 15.44 8.93 28.36
CA SER A 5 16.65 9.76 28.23
C SER A 5 17.86 9.00 27.65
N SER A 6 17.75 7.68 27.47
CA SER A 6 18.83 6.85 26.96
C SER A 6 18.34 5.68 26.10
N ALA A 7 19.24 5.14 25.26
CA ALA A 7 18.96 3.95 24.46
C ALA A 7 18.64 2.72 25.33
N ALA A 8 19.28 2.59 26.49
CA ALA A 8 18.99 1.52 27.44
C ALA A 8 17.56 1.61 28.03
N GLU A 9 17.11 2.83 28.39
CA GLU A 9 15.75 3.07 28.87
C GLU A 9 14.71 2.80 27.78
N LEU A 10 14.97 3.26 26.54
CA LEU A 10 14.11 2.97 25.40
C LEU A 10 13.97 1.47 25.18
N TRP A 11 15.08 0.74 25.11
CA TRP A 11 15.08 -0.72 24.91
C TRP A 11 14.31 -1.46 26.01
N ALA A 12 14.52 -1.07 27.28
CA ALA A 12 13.78 -1.64 28.39
C ALA A 12 12.27 -1.37 28.29
N SER A 13 11.88 -0.15 27.89
CA SER A 13 10.49 0.22 27.66
C SER A 13 9.86 -0.62 26.54
N LEU A 14 10.58 -0.81 25.42
CA LEU A 14 10.11 -1.63 24.29
C LEU A 14 9.89 -3.09 24.69
N CYS A 15 10.82 -3.68 25.45
CA CYS A 15 10.70 -5.07 25.90
C CYS A 15 9.60 -5.27 26.95
N VAL A 16 9.47 -4.35 27.91
CA VAL A 16 8.56 -4.51 29.06
C VAL A 16 7.15 -4.04 28.75
N LYS A 17 7.00 -2.85 28.15
CA LYS A 17 5.70 -2.22 27.92
C LYS A 17 5.11 -2.67 26.59
N ALA A 18 5.91 -2.66 25.53
CA ALA A 18 5.47 -2.88 24.15
C ALA A 18 5.51 -4.37 23.70
N GLY A 19 5.79 -5.29 24.63
CA GLY A 19 5.71 -6.73 24.38
C GLY A 19 6.73 -7.27 23.37
N LEU A 20 7.85 -6.55 23.14
CA LEU A 20 8.96 -7.07 22.34
C LEU A 20 9.62 -8.25 23.09
N GLU A 21 9.33 -9.46 22.64
CA GLU A 21 9.73 -10.71 23.27
C GLU A 21 10.99 -11.26 22.60
N VAL A 22 12.14 -10.63 22.88
CA VAL A 22 13.44 -11.11 22.39
C VAL A 22 13.91 -12.40 23.11
N ARG A 23 13.43 -12.64 24.33
CA ARG A 23 13.74 -13.81 25.16
C ARG A 23 12.54 -14.30 25.96
N LEU A 24 12.38 -15.61 26.04
CA LEU A 24 11.38 -16.26 26.91
C LEU A 24 11.85 -16.29 28.37
N LYS A 25 10.92 -16.49 29.31
CA LYS A 25 11.23 -16.67 30.75
C LYS A 25 12.27 -17.77 31.04
N SER A 26 12.38 -18.76 30.15
CA SER A 26 13.37 -19.83 30.24
C SER A 26 14.76 -19.47 29.70
N GLY A 27 15.01 -18.21 29.33
CA GLY A 27 16.26 -17.72 28.72
C GLY A 27 16.47 -18.14 27.26
N ARG A 28 15.49 -18.81 26.65
CA ARG A 28 15.53 -19.17 25.22
C ARG A 28 15.21 -17.95 24.37
N LYS A 29 15.60 -17.98 23.09
CA LYS A 29 15.22 -16.98 22.10
C LYS A 29 13.69 -16.85 22.07
N GLY A 30 13.21 -15.62 22.21
CA GLY A 30 11.80 -15.29 22.08
C GLY A 30 11.40 -15.09 20.62
N ARG A 31 10.19 -14.60 20.41
CA ARG A 31 9.60 -14.46 19.08
C ARG A 31 10.23 -13.32 18.25
N ASP A 32 10.75 -12.27 18.89
CA ASP A 32 11.38 -11.11 18.23
C ASP A 32 12.91 -11.15 18.27
N TYR A 33 13.49 -12.34 18.40
CA TYR A 33 14.94 -12.45 18.53
C TYR A 33 15.69 -12.00 17.25
N ASP A 34 15.04 -12.07 16.09
CA ASP A 34 15.52 -11.49 14.84
C ASP A 34 15.65 -9.96 14.89
N VAL A 35 14.71 -9.27 15.54
CA VAL A 35 14.81 -7.81 15.77
C VAL A 35 16.09 -7.48 16.52
N GLU A 36 16.44 -8.21 17.60
CA GLU A 36 17.72 -8.05 18.30
C GLU A 36 18.90 -8.27 17.35
N GLY A 37 18.82 -9.26 16.45
CA GLY A 37 19.85 -9.54 15.44
C GLY A 37 20.09 -8.38 14.47
N LEU A 38 19.02 -7.83 13.90
CA LEU A 38 19.06 -6.69 12.99
C LEU A 38 19.64 -5.44 13.67
N LEU A 39 19.15 -5.13 14.87
CA LEU A 39 19.64 -3.99 15.65
C LEU A 39 21.13 -4.11 15.97
N ARG A 40 21.59 -5.31 16.34
CA ARG A 40 23.00 -5.55 16.63
C ARG A 40 23.88 -5.31 15.41
N ALA A 41 23.43 -5.74 14.23
CA ALA A 41 24.16 -5.51 12.99
C ALA A 41 24.20 -4.01 12.64
N ALA A 42 23.04 -3.33 12.69
CA ALA A 42 22.91 -1.92 12.36
C ALA A 42 23.70 -1.00 13.31
N LEU A 43 23.69 -1.30 14.60
CA LEU A 43 24.39 -0.52 15.62
C LEU A 43 25.87 -0.93 15.81
N GLY A 44 26.38 -1.85 14.98
CA GLY A 44 27.78 -2.30 15.04
C GLY A 44 28.15 -2.98 16.37
N VAL A 45 27.21 -3.70 16.99
CA VAL A 45 27.46 -4.40 18.25
C VAL A 45 28.42 -5.57 18.02
N PRO A 46 29.58 -5.63 18.70
CA PRO A 46 30.53 -6.71 18.50
C PRO A 46 29.91 -8.10 18.73
N GLU A 47 30.26 -9.08 17.90
CA GLU A 47 29.76 -10.46 18.03
C GLU A 47 30.11 -11.10 19.38
N SER A 48 31.18 -10.64 20.03
CA SER A 48 31.62 -11.10 21.36
C SER A 48 30.63 -10.73 22.48
N VAL A 49 29.77 -9.74 22.26
CA VAL A 49 28.77 -9.27 23.23
C VAL A 49 27.61 -10.26 23.33
N ARG A 50 27.40 -10.88 24.48
CA ARG A 50 26.35 -11.91 24.64
C ARG A 50 24.93 -11.37 24.90
N SER A 51 24.83 -10.13 25.39
CA SER A 51 23.58 -9.54 25.87
C SER A 51 23.52 -8.10 25.38
N PHE A 52 22.54 -7.84 24.49
CA PHE A 52 22.34 -6.53 23.88
C PHE A 52 21.89 -5.50 24.91
N ASP A 53 21.00 -5.89 25.84
CA ASP A 53 20.54 -5.08 26.97
C ASP A 53 21.69 -4.59 27.86
N LYS A 54 22.62 -5.47 28.24
CA LYS A 54 23.78 -5.08 29.05
C LYS A 54 24.76 -4.20 28.28
N TRP A 55 24.88 -4.41 26.98
CA TRP A 55 25.74 -3.58 26.14
C TRP A 55 25.19 -2.17 26.00
N LEU A 56 23.89 -2.02 25.73
CA LEU A 56 23.23 -0.71 25.70
C LEU A 56 23.33 0.00 27.06
N ALA A 57 23.16 -0.73 28.17
CA ALA A 57 23.32 -0.16 29.51
C ALA A 57 24.76 0.31 29.77
N ALA A 58 25.75 -0.46 29.35
CA ALA A 58 27.17 -0.08 29.48
C ALA A 58 27.55 1.11 28.59
N ASP A 59 27.02 1.16 27.36
CA ASP A 59 27.22 2.28 26.43
C ASP A 59 26.56 3.56 26.95
N SER A 60 25.31 3.45 27.42
CA SER A 60 24.56 4.57 28.01
C SER A 60 25.21 5.11 29.29
N ALA A 61 25.86 4.24 30.07
CA ALA A 61 26.60 4.64 31.27
C ALA A 61 28.00 5.20 30.97
N SER A 62 28.47 5.10 29.72
CA SER A 62 29.75 5.68 29.32
C SER A 62 29.57 7.18 29.10
N GLY A 63 30.55 7.99 29.52
CA GLY A 63 30.51 9.44 29.29
C GLY A 63 30.56 9.86 27.81
N ASN A 64 30.69 8.90 26.89
CA ASN A 64 30.70 9.07 25.43
C ASN A 64 29.84 7.94 24.80
N SER A 65 28.55 7.89 25.12
CA SER A 65 27.63 6.89 24.56
C SER A 65 27.65 6.91 23.02
N LYS A 66 27.84 5.75 22.41
CA LYS A 66 27.84 5.62 20.94
C LYS A 66 26.42 5.57 20.37
N VAL A 67 25.46 5.10 21.16
CA VAL A 67 24.07 4.92 20.73
C VAL A 67 23.15 5.85 21.52
N SER A 68 22.59 6.85 20.83
CA SER A 68 21.53 7.67 21.38
C SER A 68 20.19 6.93 21.38
N ALA A 69 19.23 7.40 22.19
CA ALA A 69 17.86 6.88 22.16
C ALA A 69 17.23 7.03 20.76
N GLU A 70 17.50 8.15 20.09
CA GLU A 70 17.07 8.42 18.72
C GLU A 70 17.65 7.42 17.72
N LEU A 71 18.97 7.17 17.76
CA LEU A 71 19.61 6.23 16.85
C LEU A 71 19.02 4.82 17.02
N LEU A 72 18.84 4.39 18.28
CA LEU A 72 18.17 3.11 18.55
C LEU A 72 16.73 3.11 18.02
N LEU A 73 15.97 4.19 18.22
CA LEU A 73 14.60 4.30 17.73
C LEU A 73 14.53 4.16 16.20
N ILE A 74 15.40 4.87 15.46
CA ILE A 74 15.48 4.79 14.01
C ILE A 74 15.71 3.34 13.55
N GLU A 75 16.66 2.64 14.17
CA GLU A 75 16.93 1.24 13.80
C GLU A 75 15.80 0.29 14.21
N VAL A 76 15.11 0.56 15.32
CA VAL A 76 13.90 -0.17 15.70
C VAL A 76 12.81 0.03 14.65
N LEU A 77 12.55 1.26 14.23
CA LEU A 77 11.54 1.55 13.20
C LEU A 77 11.86 0.87 11.88
N LYS A 78 13.12 0.94 11.41
CA LYS A 78 13.56 0.20 10.21
C LYS A 78 13.29 -1.29 10.32
N SER A 79 13.52 -1.89 11.49
CA SER A 79 13.25 -3.32 11.71
C SER A 79 11.75 -3.68 11.63
N GLN A 80 10.83 -2.70 11.68
CA GLN A 80 9.38 -2.90 11.56
C GLN A 80 8.85 -2.76 10.13
N GLU A 81 9.69 -2.43 9.15
CA GLU A 81 9.27 -2.29 7.74
C GLU A 81 8.55 -3.54 7.21
N GLY A 82 9.07 -4.73 7.55
CA GLY A 82 8.43 -5.99 7.18
C GLY A 82 7.02 -6.13 7.75
N PHE A 83 6.80 -5.72 9.00
CA PHE A 83 5.47 -5.75 9.62
C PHE A 83 4.51 -4.78 8.92
N ALA A 84 4.95 -3.56 8.62
CA ALA A 84 4.13 -2.60 7.89
C ALA A 84 3.71 -3.10 6.51
N ARG A 85 4.65 -3.66 5.74
CA ARG A 85 4.37 -4.25 4.43
C ARG A 85 3.41 -5.44 4.52
N MET A 86 3.55 -6.27 5.55
CA MET A 86 2.62 -7.36 5.83
C MET A 86 1.18 -6.84 6.03
N MET A 87 1.02 -5.77 6.81
CA MET A 87 -0.28 -5.16 7.07
C MET A 87 -0.87 -4.56 5.79
N GLN A 88 -0.06 -3.89 4.97
CA GLN A 88 -0.49 -3.38 3.66
C GLN A 88 -0.98 -4.51 2.74
N ASP A 89 -0.20 -5.58 2.58
CA ASP A 89 -0.56 -6.72 1.73
C ASP A 89 -1.88 -7.38 2.19
N ILE A 90 -2.12 -7.44 3.50
CA ILE A 90 -3.40 -7.92 4.04
C ILE A 90 -4.51 -6.94 3.68
N LEU A 91 -4.30 -5.64 3.91
CA LEU A 91 -5.29 -4.60 3.61
C LEU A 91 -5.71 -4.59 2.14
N ASP A 92 -4.77 -4.72 1.20
CA ASP A 92 -5.05 -4.72 -0.24
C ASP A 92 -6.04 -5.82 -0.63
N VAL A 93 -5.85 -7.04 -0.09
CA VAL A 93 -6.77 -8.16 -0.35
C VAL A 93 -8.12 -7.93 0.32
N LEU A 94 -8.17 -7.31 1.50
CA LEU A 94 -9.42 -6.99 2.17
C LEU A 94 -10.23 -5.93 1.41
N ILE A 95 -9.56 -4.91 0.88
CA ILE A 95 -10.20 -3.87 0.05
C ILE A 95 -10.84 -4.52 -1.19
N LYS A 96 -10.12 -5.40 -1.87
CA LYS A 96 -10.65 -6.14 -3.02
C LYS A 96 -11.79 -7.08 -2.64
N ALA A 97 -11.69 -7.74 -1.50
CA ALA A 97 -12.75 -8.61 -1.01
C ALA A 97 -14.03 -7.84 -0.71
N ASP A 98 -13.93 -6.64 -0.10
CA ASP A 98 -15.06 -5.76 0.19
C ASP A 98 -15.66 -5.17 -1.08
N ALA A 99 -14.83 -4.73 -2.04
CA ALA A 99 -15.28 -4.22 -3.34
C ALA A 99 -16.16 -5.22 -4.13
N LYS A 100 -15.97 -6.52 -3.86
CA LYS A 100 -16.74 -7.62 -4.46
C LYS A 100 -18.00 -8.01 -3.65
N GLN A 101 -18.27 -7.38 -2.50
CA GLN A 101 -19.48 -7.62 -1.69
C GLN A 101 -20.65 -6.70 -2.08
N VAL A 102 -21.88 -7.14 -1.79
CA VAL A 102 -23.10 -6.36 -2.07
C VAL A 102 -23.40 -5.33 -0.96
N SER A 103 -22.88 -5.52 0.26
CA SER A 103 -23.30 -4.76 1.45
C SER A 103 -22.27 -3.77 2.03
N HIS A 104 -21.08 -3.62 1.44
CA HIS A 104 -20.00 -2.68 1.86
C HIS A 104 -19.82 -2.52 3.38
N ARG A 105 -19.85 -3.64 4.10
CA ARG A 105 -19.70 -3.70 5.56
C ARG A 105 -18.74 -4.83 5.93
N LEU A 106 -17.64 -4.97 5.20
CA LEU A 106 -16.68 -6.02 5.49
C LEU A 106 -16.01 -5.78 6.84
N SER A 107 -16.21 -6.73 7.74
CA SER A 107 -15.37 -6.91 8.92
C SER A 107 -14.38 -8.03 8.66
N VAL A 108 -13.28 -7.99 9.38
CA VAL A 108 -12.25 -9.02 9.35
C VAL A 108 -12.11 -9.59 10.73
N GLU A 109 -12.03 -10.91 10.80
CA GLU A 109 -11.84 -11.63 12.04
C GLU A 109 -10.65 -12.57 11.90
N PHE A 110 -9.69 -12.41 12.81
CA PHE A 110 -8.58 -13.32 12.99
C PHE A 110 -8.78 -14.08 14.29
N ASN A 111 -9.03 -15.39 14.19
CA ASN A 111 -9.24 -16.25 15.34
C ASN A 111 -8.09 -17.25 15.43
N PHE A 112 -7.29 -17.16 16.49
CA PHE A 112 -6.07 -17.94 16.64
C PHE A 112 -6.19 -18.94 17.80
N ASP A 113 -5.66 -20.15 17.59
CA ASP A 113 -5.61 -21.19 18.61
C ASP A 113 -4.90 -20.71 19.89
N ASN A 114 -5.54 -20.93 21.05
CA ASN A 114 -5.04 -20.52 22.39
C ASN A 114 -5.01 -19.01 22.65
N VAL A 115 -5.69 -18.20 21.83
CA VAL A 115 -5.90 -16.77 22.10
C VAL A 115 -7.32 -16.57 22.67
N PRO A 116 -7.48 -15.96 23.87
CA PRO A 116 -8.78 -15.88 24.54
C PRO A 116 -9.84 -15.00 23.85
N SER A 117 -9.45 -14.18 22.89
CA SER A 117 -10.33 -13.25 22.17
C SER A 117 -9.95 -13.19 20.69
N SER A 118 -10.93 -13.38 19.80
CA SER A 118 -10.72 -13.14 18.38
C SER A 118 -10.39 -11.67 18.13
N LEU A 119 -9.49 -11.42 17.18
CA LEU A 119 -9.15 -10.09 16.73
C LEU A 119 -10.12 -9.73 15.61
N ARG A 120 -11.24 -9.10 15.98
CA ARG A 120 -12.26 -8.62 15.04
C ARG A 120 -12.19 -7.11 14.90
N MET A 121 -12.16 -6.61 13.68
CA MET A 121 -12.19 -5.18 13.37
C MET A 121 -12.86 -4.91 12.02
N THR A 122 -13.36 -3.69 11.81
CA THR A 122 -13.85 -3.27 10.50
C THR A 122 -12.70 -2.98 9.54
N LEU A 123 -12.98 -2.93 8.23
CA LEU A 123 -11.99 -2.54 7.24
C LEU A 123 -11.42 -1.13 7.52
N GLU A 124 -12.26 -0.19 7.96
CA GLU A 124 -11.85 1.18 8.31
C GLU A 124 -10.90 1.19 9.51
N GLN A 125 -11.18 0.40 10.55
CA GLN A 125 -10.29 0.25 11.70
C GLN A 125 -8.94 -0.35 11.29
N PHE A 126 -8.95 -1.33 10.37
CA PHE A 126 -7.70 -1.90 9.85
C PHE A 126 -6.90 -0.87 9.04
N ARG A 127 -7.58 -0.05 8.20
CA ARG A 127 -6.96 1.08 7.47
C ARG A 127 -6.33 2.09 8.40
N GLU A 128 -7.02 2.47 9.48
CA GLU A 128 -6.49 3.42 10.47
C GLU A 128 -5.22 2.88 11.16
N ILE A 129 -5.22 1.60 11.52
CA ILE A 129 -4.05 0.94 12.11
C ILE A 129 -2.86 0.93 11.12
N GLU A 130 -3.10 0.57 9.85
CA GLU A 130 -2.08 0.57 8.80
C GLU A 130 -1.49 1.98 8.60
N LEU A 131 -2.35 3.00 8.52
CA LEU A 131 -1.95 4.40 8.38
C LEU A 131 -1.10 4.86 9.56
N ARG A 132 -1.50 4.53 10.80
CA ARG A 132 -0.72 4.83 12.00
C ARG A 132 0.66 4.18 11.95
N ILE A 133 0.74 2.93 11.50
CA ILE A 133 2.03 2.22 11.34
C ILE A 133 2.91 2.95 10.34
N LYS A 134 2.40 3.29 9.15
CA LYS A 134 3.17 4.08 8.16
C LYS A 134 3.66 5.41 8.73
N HIS A 135 2.79 6.13 9.44
CA HIS A 135 3.12 7.44 10.02
C HIS A 135 4.30 7.34 11.00
N VAL A 136 4.34 6.29 11.82
CA VAL A 136 5.43 6.09 12.79
C VAL A 136 6.77 5.74 12.13
N LEU A 137 6.74 5.12 10.95
CA LEU A 137 7.95 4.72 10.23
C LEU A 137 8.60 5.84 9.41
N GLN A 138 7.93 6.98 9.24
CA GLN A 138 8.46 8.13 8.52
C GLN A 138 9.25 9.05 9.47
N LYS A 139 10.49 9.40 9.10
CA LYS A 139 11.27 10.45 9.79
C LYS A 139 10.54 11.78 9.67
N ARG A 140 10.38 12.53 10.77
CA ARG A 140 9.84 13.91 10.72
C ARG A 140 10.96 14.93 10.92
N PRO A 141 10.91 16.08 10.25
CA PRO A 141 11.79 17.20 10.54
C PRO A 141 11.39 17.86 11.87
N THR A 142 12.37 18.40 12.59
CA THR A 142 12.08 19.42 13.60
C THR A 142 11.66 20.67 12.86
N LEU A 143 10.57 21.29 13.30
CA LEU A 143 10.06 22.45 12.59
C LEU A 143 11.11 23.57 12.62
N PRO A 144 11.55 24.05 11.46
CA PRO A 144 12.58 25.05 11.38
C PRO A 144 12.12 26.34 12.07
N GLY A 145 13.08 27.09 12.62
CA GLY A 145 12.81 28.45 13.07
C GLY A 145 12.39 29.35 11.90
N HIS A 146 11.76 30.47 12.24
CA HIS A 146 11.20 31.43 11.28
C HIS A 146 12.16 31.82 10.16
N ASN A 147 13.43 32.09 10.46
CA ASN A 147 14.43 32.46 9.46
C ASN A 147 14.65 31.38 8.40
N LEU A 148 14.69 30.09 8.79
CA LEU A 148 14.91 29.00 7.85
C LEU A 148 13.63 28.69 7.05
N MET A 149 12.45 28.82 7.67
CA MET A 149 11.18 28.76 6.95
C MET A 149 11.16 29.76 5.78
N TRP A 150 11.46 31.04 6.04
CA TRP A 150 11.45 32.05 5.00
C TRP A 150 12.55 31.87 3.96
N ARG A 151 13.70 31.31 4.33
CA ARG A 151 14.73 30.93 3.34
C ARG A 151 14.29 29.79 2.43
N ILE A 152 13.56 28.80 2.95
CA ILE A 152 12.93 27.76 2.10
C ILE A 152 11.97 28.43 1.11
N TYR A 153 11.11 29.33 1.59
CA TYR A 153 10.21 30.11 0.73
C TYR A 153 10.98 30.90 -0.34
N GLU A 154 12.05 31.61 0.04
CA GLU A 154 12.88 32.40 -0.87
C GLU A 154 13.59 31.54 -1.92
N GLU A 155 14.03 30.34 -1.53
CA GLU A 155 14.70 29.40 -2.43
C GLU A 155 13.74 28.91 -3.52
N PHE A 156 12.52 28.50 -3.13
CA PHE A 156 11.49 28.11 -4.08
C PHE A 156 11.05 29.29 -4.96
N SER A 157 10.82 30.47 -4.37
CA SER A 157 10.51 31.73 -5.08
C SER A 157 11.59 32.07 -6.12
N SER A 158 12.86 31.87 -5.77
CA SER A 158 13.99 32.09 -6.67
C SER A 158 14.06 31.05 -7.79
N LEU A 159 13.80 29.77 -7.51
CA LEU A 159 13.77 28.70 -8.51
C LEU A 159 12.68 28.94 -9.57
N ILE A 160 11.54 29.48 -9.16
CA ILE A 160 10.42 29.75 -10.07
C ILE A 160 10.50 31.12 -10.76
N GLY A 161 11.44 31.98 -10.36
CA GLY A 161 11.62 33.32 -10.92
C GLY A 161 10.50 34.31 -10.58
N GLY A 162 9.80 34.14 -9.45
CA GLY A 162 8.64 34.96 -9.08
C GLY A 162 8.16 34.73 -7.64
N ARG A 163 7.27 35.59 -7.14
CA ARG A 163 6.70 35.40 -5.79
C ARG A 163 5.82 34.16 -5.75
N LEU A 164 6.02 33.35 -4.73
CA LEU A 164 5.05 32.35 -4.30
C LEU A 164 3.87 33.09 -3.68
N VAL A 165 2.80 33.28 -4.45
CA VAL A 165 1.56 33.87 -3.96
C VAL A 165 0.55 32.76 -3.87
N SER A 166 0.06 32.52 -2.67
CA SER A 166 -1.14 31.72 -2.43
C SER A 166 -2.35 32.50 -2.98
N GLU A 167 -2.94 31.99 -4.07
CA GLU A 167 -4.08 32.64 -4.74
C GLU A 167 -5.35 32.57 -3.89
N GLU A 168 -5.52 31.47 -3.17
CA GLU A 168 -6.58 31.27 -2.20
C GLU A 168 -6.02 31.44 -0.80
N ARG A 169 -6.60 32.33 0.02
CA ARG A 169 -6.19 32.52 1.42
C ARG A 169 -7.12 31.74 2.34
N PRO A 170 -6.94 30.40 2.50
CA PRO A 170 -7.86 29.57 3.27
C PRO A 170 -7.82 29.93 4.75
N GLN A 171 -8.99 29.97 5.38
CA GLN A 171 -9.06 30.18 6.83
C GLN A 171 -8.41 29.04 7.62
N GLY A 172 -8.42 27.82 7.08
CA GLY A 172 -7.80 26.63 7.68
C GLY A 172 -6.55 26.15 6.95
N PHE A 173 -6.23 24.87 7.13
CA PHE A 173 -5.06 24.18 6.56
C PHE A 173 -5.53 23.13 5.55
N PRO A 174 -5.59 23.46 4.24
CA PRO A 174 -6.13 22.56 3.22
C PRO A 174 -5.28 21.30 3.05
N ALA A 175 -5.75 20.38 2.21
CA ALA A 175 -4.94 19.25 1.77
C ALA A 175 -3.68 19.74 1.03
N SER A 176 -2.65 18.89 0.95
CA SER A 176 -1.46 19.20 0.15
C SER A 176 -1.83 19.12 -1.34
N PRO A 177 -1.37 20.05 -2.18
CA PRO A 177 -1.61 19.99 -3.62
C PRO A 177 -0.89 18.77 -4.22
N GLU A 178 -1.48 18.19 -5.27
CA GLU A 178 -0.83 17.14 -6.05
C GLU A 178 0.42 17.69 -6.73
N ILE A 179 1.51 16.92 -6.66
CA ILE A 179 2.82 17.27 -7.20
C ILE A 179 3.16 16.22 -8.23
N THR A 180 3.04 16.60 -9.50
CA THR A 180 3.40 15.72 -10.61
C THR A 180 4.86 15.27 -10.47
N PRO A 181 5.14 13.96 -10.48
CA PRO A 181 6.50 13.46 -10.44
C PRO A 181 7.32 14.00 -11.62
N THR A 182 8.61 14.22 -11.38
CA THR A 182 9.58 14.51 -12.45
C THR A 182 10.27 13.25 -12.92
N ASP A 183 10.91 13.29 -14.09
CA ASP A 183 11.78 12.20 -14.57
C ASP A 183 13.05 12.01 -13.71
N CYS A 184 13.26 12.83 -12.67
CA CYS A 184 14.40 12.77 -11.77
C CYS A 184 13.98 12.26 -10.38
N GLU A 185 14.25 10.98 -10.09
CA GLU A 185 13.94 10.36 -8.79
C GLU A 185 14.55 11.11 -7.59
N GLU A 186 15.77 11.66 -7.76
CA GLU A 186 16.43 12.44 -6.71
C GLU A 186 15.65 13.70 -6.37
N LEU A 187 15.21 14.45 -7.38
CA LEU A 187 14.41 15.64 -7.19
C LEU A 187 13.07 15.30 -6.53
N ASN A 188 12.39 14.24 -6.99
CA ASN A 188 11.13 13.78 -6.40
C ASN A 188 11.28 13.48 -4.90
N ARG A 189 12.38 12.83 -4.50
CA ARG A 189 12.69 12.57 -3.08
C ARG A 189 12.86 13.86 -2.28
N LEU A 190 13.53 14.85 -2.85
CA LEU A 190 13.78 16.16 -2.20
C LEU A 190 12.48 16.97 -2.08
N LEU A 191 11.66 17.03 -3.13
CA LEU A 191 10.35 17.67 -3.11
C LEU A 191 9.43 17.02 -2.07
N ASN A 192 9.39 15.68 -2.01
CA ASN A 192 8.65 14.94 -0.98
C ASN A 192 9.12 15.25 0.44
N SER A 193 10.43 15.49 0.63
CA SER A 193 10.97 15.89 1.94
C SER A 193 10.43 17.27 2.37
N VAL A 194 10.26 18.20 1.42
CA VAL A 194 9.63 19.51 1.69
C VAL A 194 8.15 19.35 1.99
N VAL A 195 7.43 18.50 1.26
CA VAL A 195 6.02 18.20 1.54
C VAL A 195 5.84 17.64 2.95
N LEU A 196 6.69 16.70 3.36
CA LEU A 196 6.67 16.15 4.71
C LEU A 196 6.93 17.21 5.78
N LEU A 197 7.86 18.14 5.50
CA LEU A 197 8.12 19.28 6.37
C LEU A 197 6.89 20.19 6.54
N VAL A 198 6.23 20.55 5.44
CA VAL A 198 5.03 21.39 5.49
C VAL A 198 3.87 20.67 6.15
N SER A 199 3.71 19.36 5.92
CA SER A 199 2.70 18.55 6.61
C SER A 199 2.91 18.53 8.12
N GLY A 200 4.15 18.35 8.57
CA GLY A 200 4.49 18.45 10.00
C GLY A 200 4.15 19.83 10.59
N PHE A 201 4.31 20.89 9.81
CA PHE A 201 3.94 22.25 10.22
C PHE A 201 2.42 22.42 10.33
N ARG A 202 1.67 21.95 9.34
CA ARG A 202 0.19 21.96 9.35
C ARG A 202 -0.36 21.16 10.51
N ASP A 203 0.24 20.02 10.86
CA ASP A 203 -0.17 19.20 12.00
C ASP A 203 0.06 19.92 13.34
N LEU A 204 1.18 20.62 13.51
CA LEU A 204 1.39 21.47 14.68
C LEU A 204 0.29 22.54 14.75
N CYS A 205 -0.01 23.21 13.64
CA CYS A 205 -1.05 24.23 13.61
C CYS A 205 -2.43 23.66 14.01
N ARG A 206 -2.83 22.53 13.44
CA ARG A 206 -4.11 21.87 13.77
C ARG A 206 -4.21 21.47 15.25
N SER A 207 -3.09 21.20 15.91
CA SER A 207 -3.08 20.94 17.36
C SER A 207 -3.40 22.16 18.22
N LEU A 208 -3.31 23.38 17.65
CA LEU A 208 -3.54 24.65 18.34
C LEU A 208 -4.90 25.28 17.97
N GLY A 209 -5.49 24.94 16.83
CA GLY A 209 -6.79 25.46 16.38
C GLY A 209 -7.18 24.99 14.98
N GLU A 210 -8.46 25.18 14.62
CA GLU A 210 -8.98 24.80 13.30
C GLU A 210 -8.68 25.88 12.25
N THR A 211 -8.61 27.14 12.68
CA THR A 211 -8.32 28.29 11.82
C THR A 211 -6.94 28.90 12.10
N ARG A 212 -6.33 29.50 11.09
CA ARG A 212 -5.04 30.22 11.20
C ARG A 212 -5.07 31.30 12.29
N TRP A 213 -6.22 31.95 12.50
CA TRP A 213 -6.39 32.98 13.51
C TRP A 213 -6.44 32.42 14.93
N GLU A 214 -7.13 31.29 15.15
CA GLU A 214 -7.12 30.59 16.43
C GLU A 214 -5.72 30.14 16.80
N VAL A 215 -5.01 29.53 15.84
CA VAL A 215 -3.62 29.09 15.98
C VAL A 215 -2.72 30.25 16.43
N PHE A 216 -2.81 31.40 15.76
CA PHE A 216 -2.05 32.59 16.14
C PHE A 216 -2.42 33.11 17.54
N SER A 217 -3.71 33.11 17.87
CA SER A 217 -4.21 33.57 19.17
C SER A 217 -3.70 32.69 20.32
N VAL A 218 -3.70 31.37 20.14
CA VAL A 218 -3.17 30.40 21.10
C VAL A 218 -1.66 30.55 21.26
N ALA A 219 -0.90 30.66 20.17
CA ALA A 219 0.54 30.86 20.24
C ALA A 219 0.92 32.17 20.93
N LYS A 220 0.19 33.27 20.64
CA LYS A 220 0.39 34.56 21.33
C LYS A 220 0.12 34.47 22.83
N ALA A 221 -0.83 33.64 23.27
CA ALA A 221 -1.13 33.43 24.68
C ALA A 221 -0.11 32.53 25.40
N SER A 222 0.64 31.70 24.67
CA SER A 222 1.59 30.72 25.23
C SER A 222 2.87 31.33 25.83
N ASN A 223 3.20 32.59 25.49
CA ASN A 223 4.49 33.24 25.78
C ASN A 223 5.74 32.47 25.26
N ASP A 224 5.57 31.48 24.38
CA ASP A 224 6.67 30.83 23.67
C ASP A 224 7.02 31.64 22.42
N GLY A 225 8.16 32.31 22.44
CA GLY A 225 8.63 33.16 21.35
C GLY A 225 8.90 32.38 20.06
N VAL A 226 9.40 31.14 20.16
CA VAL A 226 9.69 30.30 18.98
C VAL A 226 8.39 29.84 18.35
N LEU A 227 7.44 29.39 19.17
CA LEU A 227 6.11 29.00 18.70
C LEU A 227 5.39 30.18 18.04
N LEU A 228 5.46 31.37 18.65
CA LEU A 228 4.85 32.58 18.08
C LEU A 228 5.44 32.91 16.71
N GLU A 229 6.77 32.89 16.58
CA GLU A 229 7.46 33.15 15.31
C GLU A 229 7.12 32.12 14.21
N GLN A 230 6.94 30.84 14.58
CA GLN A 230 6.46 29.80 13.66
C GLN A 230 5.00 30.02 13.27
N MET A 231 4.13 30.41 14.20
CA MET A 231 2.71 30.63 13.91
C MET A 231 2.45 31.92 13.12
N VAL A 232 3.37 32.89 13.13
CA VAL A 232 3.34 34.00 12.16
C VAL A 232 3.42 33.48 10.72
N ALA A 233 4.24 32.45 10.47
CA ALA A 233 4.32 31.82 9.16
C ALA A 233 2.98 31.17 8.74
N ALA A 234 2.20 30.66 9.70
CA ALA A 234 0.86 30.16 9.43
C ALA A 234 -0.09 31.30 9.03
N THR A 235 -0.03 32.47 9.67
CA THR A 235 -0.86 33.61 9.27
C THR A 235 -0.45 34.22 7.92
N ASP A 236 0.81 34.05 7.52
CA ASP A 236 1.34 34.52 6.23
C ASP A 236 1.27 33.45 5.12
N TYR A 237 0.55 32.35 5.34
CA TYR A 237 0.33 31.30 4.33
C TYR A 237 1.63 30.65 3.83
N TRP A 238 2.63 30.53 4.71
CA TRP A 238 3.92 29.93 4.37
C TRP A 238 3.78 28.50 3.85
N ASP A 239 2.98 27.69 4.53
CA ASP A 239 2.71 26.29 4.18
C ASP A 239 2.17 26.17 2.76
N ASP A 240 1.16 26.98 2.45
CA ASP A 240 0.51 26.97 1.14
C ASP A 240 1.43 27.49 0.04
N SER A 241 2.15 28.58 0.33
CA SER A 241 3.10 29.17 -0.61
C SER A 241 4.25 28.23 -0.96
N VAL A 242 4.80 27.53 0.04
CA VAL A 242 5.88 26.56 -0.19
C VAL A 242 5.38 25.36 -0.99
N LEU A 243 4.20 24.81 -0.68
CA LEU A 243 3.63 23.69 -1.43
C LEU A 243 3.33 24.06 -2.90
N ASN A 244 2.82 25.27 -3.15
CA ASN A 244 2.69 25.80 -4.50
C ASN A 244 4.05 25.95 -5.20
N GLY A 245 5.08 26.34 -4.46
CA GLY A 245 6.45 26.38 -4.97
C GLY A 245 6.99 25.00 -5.36
N VAL A 246 6.73 23.99 -4.54
CA VAL A 246 7.10 22.59 -4.81
C VAL A 246 6.44 22.12 -6.11
N LYS A 247 5.12 22.31 -6.25
CA LYS A 247 4.37 22.00 -7.47
C LYS A 247 4.98 22.71 -8.69
N ARG A 248 5.21 24.02 -8.57
CA ARG A 248 5.72 24.84 -9.68
C ARG A 248 7.14 24.44 -10.10
N VAL A 249 8.00 24.06 -9.16
CA VAL A 249 9.34 23.53 -9.49
C VAL A 249 9.23 22.24 -10.30
N ALA A 250 8.36 21.31 -9.92
CA ALA A 250 8.15 20.07 -10.66
C ALA A 250 7.68 20.34 -12.10
N GLU A 251 6.70 21.23 -12.27
CA GLU A 251 6.21 21.66 -13.59
C GLU A 251 7.30 22.30 -14.47
N LEU A 252 8.13 23.18 -13.88
CA LEU A 252 9.22 23.84 -14.62
C LEU A 252 10.31 22.83 -15.04
N VAL A 253 10.56 21.80 -14.24
CA VAL A 253 11.50 20.73 -14.61
C VAL A 253 10.92 19.86 -15.72
N ASN A 254 9.67 19.43 -15.61
CA ASN A 254 9.00 18.61 -16.63
C ASN A 254 8.85 19.34 -17.98
N SER A 255 8.67 20.66 -17.95
CA SER A 255 8.63 21.49 -19.15
C SER A 255 10.02 21.87 -19.69
N GLY A 256 11.11 21.44 -19.04
CA GLY A 256 12.49 21.75 -19.43
C GLY A 256 12.89 23.21 -19.20
N GLN A 257 12.07 24.00 -18.50
CA GLN A 257 12.33 25.41 -18.18
C GLN A 257 13.27 25.56 -16.97
N LEU A 258 13.37 24.54 -16.13
CA LEU A 258 14.29 24.44 -15.01
C LEU A 258 15.10 23.15 -15.10
N SER A 259 16.41 23.26 -14.85
CA SER A 259 17.28 22.07 -14.81
C SER A 259 16.97 21.25 -13.55
N SER A 260 16.63 19.96 -13.73
CA SER A 260 16.43 19.04 -12.60
C SER A 260 17.64 18.98 -11.68
N LYS A 261 18.85 19.06 -12.23
CA LYS A 261 20.10 19.09 -11.46
C LYS A 261 20.23 20.36 -10.62
N ASP A 262 19.95 21.53 -11.20
CA ASP A 262 20.05 22.80 -10.46
C ASP A 262 19.00 22.86 -9.34
N ALA A 263 17.77 22.41 -9.62
CA ALA A 263 16.73 22.28 -8.61
C ALA A 263 17.15 21.33 -7.48
N SER A 264 17.66 20.14 -7.80
CA SER A 264 18.13 19.17 -6.82
C SER A 264 19.27 19.72 -5.95
N ASP A 265 20.29 20.33 -6.56
CA ASP A 265 21.44 20.87 -5.83
C ASP A 265 21.01 21.97 -4.84
N ARG A 266 20.12 22.87 -5.28
CA ARG A 266 19.62 23.99 -4.48
C ARG A 266 18.68 23.54 -3.35
N ILE A 267 17.73 22.67 -3.65
CA ILE A 267 16.79 22.12 -2.65
C ILE A 267 17.54 21.25 -1.63
N SER A 268 18.47 20.39 -2.09
CA SER A 268 19.29 19.60 -1.19
C SER A 268 20.12 20.48 -0.26
N LYS A 269 20.65 21.60 -0.76
CA LYS A 269 21.42 22.54 0.06
C LYS A 269 20.56 23.17 1.16
N ILE A 270 19.38 23.70 0.85
CA ILE A 270 18.53 24.31 1.89
C ILE A 270 17.99 23.28 2.89
N LEU A 271 17.65 22.07 2.42
CA LEU A 271 17.19 20.99 3.30
C LEU A 271 18.28 20.45 4.22
N SER A 272 19.56 20.58 3.86
CA SER A 272 20.68 20.20 4.72
C SER A 272 20.79 21.06 5.99
N GLU A 273 20.13 22.22 6.01
CA GLU A 273 20.09 23.13 7.16
C GLU A 273 18.87 22.89 8.05
N VAL A 274 17.87 22.12 7.58
CA VAL A 274 16.74 21.69 8.39
C VAL A 274 17.26 20.69 9.41
N GLU A 275 17.01 20.96 10.68
CA GLU A 275 17.31 20.00 11.73
C GLU A 275 16.27 18.88 11.67
N TRP A 276 16.75 17.67 11.40
CA TRP A 276 15.94 16.46 11.46
C TRP A 276 16.27 15.77 12.78
N GLY A 277 15.79 16.28 13.93
CA GLY A 277 16.15 15.69 15.24
C GLY A 277 15.65 16.37 16.52
N ASP A 278 15.42 15.53 17.54
CA ASP A 278 15.04 15.71 18.96
C ASP A 278 13.54 15.74 19.36
N ASN A 279 12.70 16.69 18.94
CA ASN A 279 11.26 16.70 19.34
C ASN A 279 10.42 15.57 18.71
N TRP A 280 10.97 14.90 17.68
CA TRP A 280 10.38 13.74 17.03
C TRP A 280 10.44 12.49 17.91
N VAL A 281 11.45 12.36 18.78
CA VAL A 281 11.75 11.13 19.51
C VAL A 281 10.66 10.81 20.52
N GLU A 282 10.23 11.77 21.34
CA GLU A 282 9.20 11.50 22.37
C GLU A 282 7.86 11.12 21.76
N LYS A 283 7.34 11.91 20.80
CA LYS A 283 6.07 11.62 20.14
C LYS A 283 6.12 10.31 19.33
N THR A 284 7.24 10.05 18.65
CA THR A 284 7.40 8.79 17.89
C THR A 284 7.57 7.59 18.81
N ILE A 285 8.18 7.75 19.99
CA ILE A 285 8.22 6.69 21.00
C ILE A 285 6.81 6.42 21.53
N GLU A 286 6.00 7.45 21.81
CA GLU A 286 4.60 7.27 22.23
C GLU A 286 3.79 6.57 21.14
N ASP A 287 3.82 7.08 19.92
CA ASP A 287 3.11 6.49 18.78
C ASP A 287 3.58 5.04 18.52
N LEU A 288 4.88 4.75 18.64
CA LEU A 288 5.45 3.40 18.53
C LEU A 288 5.00 2.50 19.68
N LEU A 289 5.07 2.96 20.93
CA LEU A 289 4.61 2.20 22.09
C LEU A 289 3.12 1.87 21.95
N ASP A 290 2.33 2.80 21.43
CA ASP A 290 0.92 2.59 21.14
C ASP A 290 0.71 1.52 20.06
N ILE A 291 1.44 1.57 18.94
CA ILE A 291 1.39 0.52 17.90
C ILE A 291 1.78 -0.84 18.47
N LEU A 292 2.87 -0.89 19.23
CA LEU A 292 3.36 -2.12 19.84
C LEU A 292 2.46 -2.63 20.97
N ASN A 293 1.56 -1.79 21.48
CA ASN A 293 0.49 -2.21 22.38
C ASN A 293 -0.77 -2.69 21.66
N LEU A 294 -0.89 -2.49 20.34
CA LEU A 294 -2.06 -2.93 19.59
C LEU A 294 -2.16 -4.47 19.61
N PRO A 295 -3.39 -5.01 19.66
CA PRO A 295 -3.62 -6.44 19.53
C PRO A 295 -3.00 -7.05 18.26
N VAL A 296 -3.07 -6.36 17.12
CA VAL A 296 -2.46 -6.80 15.85
C VAL A 296 -0.97 -7.06 15.99
N TRP A 297 -0.25 -6.21 16.74
CA TRP A 297 1.16 -6.37 16.96
C TRP A 297 1.44 -7.60 17.82
N ARG A 298 0.72 -7.76 18.94
CA ARG A 298 0.88 -8.91 19.84
C ARG A 298 0.69 -10.26 19.13
N TYR A 299 -0.19 -10.28 18.13
CA TYR A 299 -0.50 -11.46 17.31
C TYR A 299 0.18 -11.45 15.93
N ARG A 300 1.19 -10.59 15.70
CA ARG A 300 1.92 -10.51 14.42
C ARG A 300 2.44 -11.84 13.91
N HIS A 301 2.82 -12.74 14.82
CA HIS A 301 3.34 -14.04 14.42
C HIS A 301 2.26 -14.96 13.84
N GLU A 302 1.03 -14.79 14.29
CA GLU A 302 -0.13 -15.50 13.75
C GLU A 302 -0.66 -14.81 12.49
N LEU A 303 -0.53 -13.48 12.39
CA LEU A 303 -0.80 -12.75 11.13
C LEU A 303 0.14 -13.15 9.98
N TYR A 304 1.28 -13.77 10.28
CA TYR A 304 2.19 -14.28 9.25
C TYR A 304 1.51 -15.31 8.33
N SER A 305 0.74 -16.25 8.87
CA SER A 305 0.04 -17.23 8.02
C SER A 305 -1.04 -16.54 7.18
N VAL A 306 -1.78 -15.60 7.77
CA VAL A 306 -2.76 -14.75 7.08
C VAL A 306 -2.11 -14.04 5.89
N TRP A 307 -0.96 -13.41 6.10
CA TRP A 307 -0.21 -12.72 5.05
C TRP A 307 0.22 -13.66 3.92
N VAL A 308 0.79 -14.83 4.24
CA VAL A 308 1.14 -15.82 3.21
C VAL A 308 -0.12 -16.27 2.45
N GLY A 309 -1.26 -16.41 3.13
CA GLY A 309 -2.57 -16.65 2.53
C GLY A 309 -3.05 -15.52 1.62
N THR A 310 -2.83 -14.25 1.99
CA THR A 310 -3.19 -13.10 1.15
C THR A 310 -2.31 -13.03 -0.09
N ARG A 311 -1.02 -13.40 0.00
CA ARG A 311 -0.16 -13.58 -1.17
C ARG A 311 -0.69 -14.66 -2.11
N MET A 312 -1.19 -15.77 -1.59
CA MET A 312 -1.85 -16.80 -2.40
C MET A 312 -3.08 -16.26 -3.14
N LEU A 313 -3.96 -15.53 -2.44
CA LEU A 313 -5.14 -14.92 -3.03
C LEU A 313 -4.77 -13.91 -4.12
N ALA A 314 -3.77 -13.06 -3.86
CA ALA A 314 -3.27 -12.09 -4.84
C ALA A 314 -2.72 -12.78 -6.11
N VAL A 315 -2.01 -13.91 -5.98
CA VAL A 315 -1.56 -14.68 -7.15
C VAL A 315 -2.72 -15.25 -7.95
N ILE A 316 -3.77 -15.73 -7.28
CA ILE A 316 -4.97 -16.23 -7.96
C ILE A 316 -5.65 -15.10 -8.73
N GLU A 317 -5.83 -13.92 -8.12
CA GLU A 317 -6.44 -12.76 -8.77
C GLU A 317 -5.65 -12.25 -9.98
N GLN A 318 -4.31 -12.37 -9.96
CA GLN A 318 -3.47 -12.01 -11.11
C GLN A 318 -3.64 -12.96 -12.31
N VAL A 319 -4.16 -14.16 -12.10
CA VAL A 319 -4.34 -15.18 -13.14
C VAL A 319 -5.81 -15.36 -13.52
N VAL A 320 -6.71 -15.16 -12.55
CA VAL A 320 -8.15 -15.38 -12.69
C VAL A 320 -8.87 -14.09 -12.28
N PRO A 321 -9.55 -13.39 -13.20
CA PRO A 321 -10.24 -12.14 -12.88
C PRO A 321 -11.45 -12.36 -11.95
N ASP A 322 -12.16 -13.48 -12.11
CA ASP A 322 -13.44 -13.75 -11.44
C ASP A 322 -13.30 -14.51 -10.10
N VAL A 323 -12.42 -14.04 -9.22
CA VAL A 323 -12.33 -14.57 -7.84
C VAL A 323 -13.50 -14.04 -7.01
N HIS A 324 -14.30 -14.94 -6.46
CA HIS A 324 -15.45 -14.64 -5.60
C HIS A 324 -15.10 -14.90 -4.12
N TYR A 325 -15.16 -13.87 -3.28
CA TYR A 325 -14.92 -14.00 -1.84
C TYR A 325 -16.20 -14.39 -1.08
N HIS A 326 -16.07 -15.21 -0.03
CA HIS A 326 -17.19 -15.75 0.75
C HIS A 326 -17.15 -15.29 2.22
N PRO A 327 -17.39 -14.00 2.53
CA PRO A 327 -17.59 -13.60 3.92
C PRO A 327 -18.91 -14.18 4.46
N VAL A 328 -18.90 -14.53 5.74
CA VAL A 328 -20.08 -15.02 6.47
C VAL A 328 -20.56 -13.90 7.38
N ASP A 329 -21.82 -13.49 7.25
CA ASP A 329 -22.40 -12.36 8.00
C ASP A 329 -21.58 -11.06 7.88
N GLY A 330 -21.02 -10.80 6.69
CA GLY A 330 -20.17 -9.64 6.43
C GLY A 330 -18.75 -9.76 7.00
N VAL A 331 -18.34 -10.94 7.48
CA VAL A 331 -17.01 -11.18 8.03
C VAL A 331 -16.20 -12.09 7.10
N LEU A 332 -15.08 -11.60 6.57
CA LEU A 332 -14.08 -12.49 5.95
C LEU A 332 -13.19 -13.04 7.06
N SER A 333 -13.47 -14.28 7.46
CA SER A 333 -12.86 -14.88 8.63
C SER A 333 -11.71 -15.81 8.26
N PHE A 334 -10.53 -15.55 8.82
CA PHE A 334 -9.39 -16.46 8.80
C PHE A 334 -9.46 -17.35 10.06
N GLU A 335 -10.55 -18.11 10.17
CA GLU A 335 -10.98 -18.77 11.40
C GLU A 335 -10.46 -20.21 11.54
N PHE A 336 -10.09 -20.55 12.78
CA PHE A 336 -9.96 -21.92 13.26
C PHE A 336 -11.34 -22.63 13.25
N GLY A 337 -11.54 -23.52 12.27
CA GLY A 337 -12.82 -24.22 12.08
C GLY A 337 -13.12 -24.61 10.63
N GLY A 338 -12.36 -24.06 9.68
CA GLY A 338 -12.53 -24.31 8.25
C GLY A 338 -13.43 -23.25 7.61
N SER A 339 -12.86 -22.13 7.18
CA SER A 339 -13.59 -21.10 6.45
C SER A 339 -13.27 -21.17 4.96
N ARG A 340 -14.29 -21.08 4.11
CA ARG A 340 -14.09 -20.90 2.67
C ARG A 340 -13.83 -19.42 2.43
N LEU A 341 -12.64 -19.07 1.98
CA LEU A 341 -12.25 -17.68 1.75
C LEU A 341 -12.73 -17.19 0.40
N ALA A 342 -12.50 -17.97 -0.64
CA ALA A 342 -12.78 -17.60 -2.01
C ALA A 342 -13.08 -18.81 -2.91
N SER A 343 -13.73 -18.59 -4.04
CA SER A 343 -13.87 -19.54 -5.15
C SER A 343 -13.47 -18.89 -6.46
N PHE A 344 -12.94 -19.67 -7.39
CA PHE A 344 -12.57 -19.20 -8.73
C PHE A 344 -12.70 -20.32 -9.75
N ASN A 345 -12.83 -19.97 -11.03
CA ASN A 345 -12.87 -20.93 -12.13
C ASN A 345 -11.58 -20.86 -12.93
N TRP A 346 -10.99 -22.01 -13.23
CA TRP A 346 -9.81 -22.09 -14.09
C TRP A 346 -9.84 -23.41 -14.88
N ASP A 347 -9.50 -23.37 -16.17
CA ASP A 347 -9.54 -24.54 -17.06
C ASP A 347 -10.87 -25.32 -16.99
N ASN A 348 -11.99 -24.58 -17.03
CA ASN A 348 -13.37 -25.10 -16.91
C ASN A 348 -13.64 -25.93 -15.63
N LYS A 349 -12.85 -25.72 -14.57
CA LYS A 349 -13.03 -26.35 -13.26
C LYS A 349 -13.21 -25.27 -12.21
N GLN A 350 -14.08 -25.54 -11.24
CA GLN A 350 -14.23 -24.70 -10.07
C GLN A 350 -13.21 -25.11 -8.99
N PHE A 351 -12.61 -24.10 -8.38
CA PHE A 351 -11.72 -24.24 -7.24
C PHE A 351 -12.22 -23.44 -6.05
N ASP A 352 -12.07 -23.99 -4.85
CA ASP A 352 -12.37 -23.32 -3.59
C ASP A 352 -11.09 -23.19 -2.76
N VAL A 353 -10.84 -21.97 -2.25
CA VAL A 353 -9.76 -21.64 -1.31
C VAL A 353 -10.31 -21.70 0.10
N TRP A 354 -9.69 -22.52 0.94
CA TRP A 354 -10.09 -22.70 2.33
C TRP A 354 -8.95 -22.37 3.28
N ALA A 355 -9.25 -21.67 4.37
CA ALA A 355 -8.39 -21.61 5.54
C ALA A 355 -8.73 -22.78 6.46
N GLU A 356 -7.70 -23.47 6.96
CA GLU A 356 -7.79 -24.45 8.04
C GLU A 356 -8.81 -25.60 7.86
N LEU A 357 -9.06 -26.01 6.62
CA LEU A 357 -10.01 -27.09 6.34
C LEU A 357 -9.48 -28.45 6.81
N ARG A 358 -10.05 -28.94 7.90
CA ARG A 358 -9.71 -30.24 8.50
C ARG A 358 -10.19 -31.41 7.65
N SER A 359 -9.37 -32.47 7.56
CA SER A 359 -9.72 -33.70 6.86
C SER A 359 -9.01 -34.93 7.41
N ALA A 360 -9.30 -36.12 6.86
CA ALA A 360 -8.79 -37.39 7.39
C ALA A 360 -7.28 -37.53 7.16
N LEU A 361 -6.56 -38.03 8.17
CA LEU A 361 -5.15 -38.40 8.03
C LEU A 361 -5.05 -39.74 7.32
N VAL A 362 -4.22 -39.83 6.29
CA VAL A 362 -3.87 -41.10 5.63
C VAL A 362 -2.54 -41.61 6.18
N GLY A 363 -2.51 -42.86 6.61
CA GLY A 363 -1.32 -43.51 7.17
C GLY A 363 -1.03 -43.14 8.63
N ARG A 364 0.23 -43.32 9.06
CA ARG A 364 0.69 -43.01 10.42
C ARG A 364 1.40 -41.66 10.44
N SER A 365 1.13 -40.87 11.48
CA SER A 365 1.86 -39.63 11.79
C SER A 365 2.45 -39.73 13.18
N SER A 366 3.62 -39.11 13.38
CA SER A 366 4.25 -38.96 14.69
C SER A 366 3.57 -37.89 15.55
N LYS A 367 2.79 -36.99 14.95
CA LYS A 367 2.13 -35.86 15.63
C LYS A 367 0.61 -35.90 15.58
N ARG A 368 0.04 -36.32 14.45
CA ARG A 368 -1.39 -36.25 14.19
C ARG A 368 -2.04 -37.62 14.42
N LYS A 369 -3.18 -37.65 15.11
CA LYS A 369 -3.85 -38.91 15.48
C LYS A 369 -5.00 -39.32 14.57
N LYS A 370 -5.81 -38.35 14.11
CA LYS A 370 -7.06 -38.64 13.38
C LYS A 370 -7.24 -37.82 12.09
N GLY A 371 -6.61 -36.66 11.99
CA GLY A 371 -6.83 -35.74 10.87
C GLY A 371 -5.66 -34.81 10.63
N ILE A 372 -5.69 -34.16 9.48
CA ILE A 372 -4.80 -33.07 9.07
C ILE A 372 -5.59 -31.77 9.00
N GLN A 373 -4.92 -30.64 9.23
CA GLN A 373 -5.47 -29.29 9.16
C GLN A 373 -4.32 -28.36 8.74
N PRO A 374 -4.05 -28.25 7.43
CA PRO A 374 -3.11 -27.25 6.92
C PRO A 374 -3.70 -25.85 7.03
N ASP A 375 -2.83 -24.83 7.09
CA ASP A 375 -3.26 -23.43 7.20
C ASP A 375 -4.13 -23.00 6.01
N PHE A 376 -3.77 -23.39 4.77
CA PHE A 376 -4.63 -23.20 3.60
C PHE A 376 -4.64 -24.39 2.65
N ARG A 377 -5.76 -24.53 1.94
CA ARG A 377 -5.94 -25.53 0.88
C ARG A 377 -6.68 -24.93 -0.31
N VAL A 378 -6.34 -25.41 -1.50
CA VAL A 378 -7.15 -25.21 -2.70
C VAL A 378 -7.71 -26.55 -3.15
N LEU A 379 -9.03 -26.60 -3.31
CA LEU A 379 -9.78 -27.79 -3.68
C LEU A 379 -10.35 -27.59 -5.08
N GLN A 380 -10.11 -28.55 -5.98
CA GLN A 380 -10.88 -28.68 -7.21
C GLN A 380 -12.21 -29.35 -6.87
N VAL A 381 -13.32 -28.61 -6.99
CA VAL A 381 -14.64 -29.04 -6.52
C VAL A 381 -15.13 -30.25 -7.33
N ASP A 382 -15.35 -31.37 -6.64
CA ASP A 382 -15.90 -32.61 -7.21
C ASP A 382 -16.65 -33.38 -6.12
N ILE A 383 -17.98 -33.34 -6.19
CA ILE A 383 -18.88 -33.96 -5.19
C ILE A 383 -18.70 -35.48 -5.04
N SER A 384 -18.09 -36.15 -6.02
CA SER A 384 -17.86 -37.60 -5.98
C SER A 384 -16.61 -37.99 -5.20
N LYS A 385 -15.73 -37.01 -4.89
CA LYS A 385 -14.43 -37.23 -4.28
C LYS A 385 -14.39 -36.78 -2.83
N SER A 386 -13.56 -37.44 -2.03
CA SER A 386 -13.25 -36.94 -0.69
C SER A 386 -12.52 -35.59 -0.75
N VAL A 387 -12.64 -34.79 0.31
CA VAL A 387 -11.89 -33.52 0.47
C VAL A 387 -10.39 -33.69 0.19
N ASN A 388 -9.81 -34.80 0.65
CA ASN A 388 -8.40 -35.16 0.41
C ASN A 388 -8.06 -35.32 -1.08
N GLN A 389 -8.95 -35.95 -1.84
CA GLN A 389 -8.76 -36.18 -3.28
C GLN A 389 -9.06 -34.93 -4.11
N GLN A 390 -9.91 -34.03 -3.62
CA GLN A 390 -10.20 -32.74 -4.24
C GLN A 390 -9.06 -31.74 -4.07
N THR A 391 -8.23 -31.87 -3.03
CA THR A 391 -7.13 -30.92 -2.79
C THR A 391 -6.03 -31.03 -3.83
N THR A 392 -5.80 -29.92 -4.51
CA THR A 392 -4.75 -29.73 -5.52
C THR A 392 -3.58 -28.92 -4.99
N TYR A 393 -3.76 -28.20 -3.88
CA TYR A 393 -2.70 -27.41 -3.27
C TYR A 393 -2.86 -27.32 -1.75
N VAL A 394 -1.74 -27.40 -1.05
CA VAL A 394 -1.64 -27.25 0.39
C VAL A 394 -0.56 -26.22 0.71
N LEU A 395 -0.89 -25.27 1.57
CA LEU A 395 0.03 -24.26 2.07
C LEU A 395 0.06 -24.31 3.59
N GLU A 396 1.24 -24.54 4.14
CA GLU A 396 1.50 -24.56 5.57
C GLU A 396 2.56 -23.52 5.90
N CYS A 397 2.23 -22.64 6.83
CA CYS A 397 3.06 -21.56 7.30
C CYS A 397 3.74 -21.96 8.61
N LYS A 398 5.00 -21.56 8.73
CA LYS A 398 5.82 -21.77 9.92
C LYS A 398 6.52 -20.45 10.23
N HIS A 399 6.44 -20.01 11.48
CA HIS A 399 7.10 -18.79 11.90
C HIS A 399 8.30 -19.12 12.79
N TYR A 400 9.26 -19.89 12.26
CA TYR A 400 10.49 -20.21 12.99
C TYR A 400 11.69 -19.45 12.43
N LEU A 401 12.54 -18.95 13.33
CA LEU A 401 13.83 -18.36 12.98
C LEU A 401 14.82 -19.37 12.39
N ARG A 402 14.67 -20.66 12.72
CA ARG A 402 15.47 -21.76 12.17
C ARG A 402 14.58 -22.94 11.84
N SER A 403 14.82 -23.58 10.71
CA SER A 403 14.10 -24.78 10.31
C SER A 403 14.16 -25.88 11.38
N ASN A 404 13.00 -26.35 11.85
CA ASN A 404 12.91 -27.57 12.64
C ASN A 404 12.64 -28.74 11.70
N THR A 405 13.70 -29.45 11.31
CA THR A 405 13.64 -30.53 10.32
C THR A 405 12.50 -31.50 10.58
N SER A 406 12.35 -32.00 11.83
CA SER A 406 11.31 -32.96 12.19
C SER A 406 9.89 -32.38 12.06
N ASN A 407 9.68 -31.14 12.48
CA ASN A 407 8.37 -30.50 12.38
C ASN A 407 7.97 -30.29 10.91
N PHE A 408 8.92 -29.85 10.09
CA PHE A 408 8.65 -29.45 8.70
C PHE A 408 8.43 -30.69 7.85
N THR A 409 9.31 -31.69 7.97
CA THR A 409 9.19 -32.94 7.20
C THR A 409 7.99 -33.76 7.64
N SER A 410 7.63 -33.76 8.93
CA SER A 410 6.41 -34.42 9.39
C SER A 410 5.14 -33.73 8.86
N ALA A 411 5.12 -32.39 8.76
CA ALA A 411 3.99 -31.68 8.17
C ALA A 411 3.88 -31.99 6.66
N ALA A 412 4.96 -31.81 5.90
CA ALA A 412 5.01 -32.13 4.49
C ALA A 412 4.58 -33.57 4.20
N ALA A 413 5.13 -34.54 4.95
CA ALA A 413 4.82 -35.95 4.77
C ALA A 413 3.35 -36.30 5.06
N ASP A 414 2.78 -35.71 6.12
CA ASP A 414 1.39 -35.97 6.49
C ASP A 414 0.43 -35.38 5.43
N TYR A 415 0.72 -34.19 4.92
CA TYR A 415 -0.12 -33.52 3.93
C TYR A 415 0.00 -34.15 2.55
N ALA A 416 1.21 -34.38 2.05
CA ALA A 416 1.43 -35.00 0.74
C ALA A 416 0.80 -36.40 0.68
N ARG A 417 0.97 -37.21 1.74
CA ARG A 417 0.35 -38.54 1.81
C ARG A 417 -1.18 -38.48 1.90
N SER A 418 -1.72 -37.51 2.62
CA SER A 418 -3.17 -37.40 2.82
C SER A 418 -3.88 -36.74 1.65
N CYS A 419 -3.21 -35.86 0.90
CA CYS A 419 -3.74 -35.12 -0.25
C CYS A 419 -2.94 -35.50 -1.52
N PRO A 420 -3.20 -36.69 -2.10
CA PRO A 420 -2.31 -37.30 -3.11
C PRO A 420 -2.22 -36.54 -4.44
N ASN A 421 -3.15 -35.62 -4.71
CA ASN A 421 -3.17 -34.80 -5.92
C ASN A 421 -2.60 -33.40 -5.69
N SER A 422 -2.04 -33.13 -4.50
CA SER A 422 -1.64 -31.79 -4.11
C SER A 422 -0.14 -31.54 -4.25
N ILE A 423 0.22 -30.30 -4.59
CA ILE A 423 1.52 -29.74 -4.26
C ILE A 423 1.44 -29.13 -2.85
N VAL A 424 2.42 -29.44 -2.02
CA VAL A 424 2.53 -29.04 -0.62
C VAL A 424 3.69 -28.08 -0.46
N HIS A 425 3.38 -26.83 -0.12
CA HIS A 425 4.37 -25.83 0.26
C HIS A 425 4.42 -25.68 1.78
N ILE A 426 5.62 -25.87 2.34
CA ILE A 426 5.92 -25.49 3.71
C ILE A 426 6.72 -24.18 3.67
N VAL A 427 6.09 -23.08 4.04
CA VAL A 427 6.65 -21.73 3.97
C VAL A 427 7.08 -21.27 5.35
N ASN A 428 8.33 -20.86 5.50
CA ASN A 428 8.89 -20.43 6.77
C ASN A 428 9.48 -19.02 6.73
N HIS A 429 9.17 -18.23 7.77
CA HIS A 429 9.68 -16.86 7.89
C HIS A 429 11.22 -16.81 7.88
N GLY A 430 11.87 -17.63 8.72
CA GLY A 430 13.33 -17.74 8.75
C GLY A 430 13.90 -18.66 7.68
N ASP A 431 15.22 -18.67 7.56
CA ASP A 431 15.93 -19.49 6.59
C ASP A 431 15.67 -20.99 6.74
N ILE A 432 15.70 -21.68 5.60
CA ILE A 432 15.63 -23.14 5.53
C ILE A 432 16.84 -23.69 4.78
N ASN A 433 17.21 -24.93 5.12
CA ASN A 433 18.09 -25.73 4.28
C ASN A 433 17.24 -26.75 3.52
N GLU A 434 16.80 -26.38 2.33
CA GLU A 434 15.89 -27.20 1.52
C GLU A 434 16.47 -28.58 1.22
N SER A 435 17.73 -28.67 0.79
CA SER A 435 18.40 -29.94 0.48
C SER A 435 18.39 -30.92 1.67
N ARG A 436 18.55 -30.41 2.90
CA ARG A 436 18.47 -31.21 4.11
C ARG A 436 17.03 -31.65 4.43
N LEU A 437 16.05 -30.78 4.21
CA LEU A 437 14.64 -31.11 4.43
C LEU A 437 14.17 -32.16 3.42
N MET A 438 14.50 -31.99 2.15
CA MET A 438 14.18 -32.94 1.08
C MET A 438 14.84 -34.31 1.30
N SER A 439 16.13 -34.36 1.69
CA SER A 439 16.79 -35.64 1.99
C SER A 439 16.23 -36.37 3.21
N SER A 440 15.51 -35.66 4.09
CA SER A 440 14.81 -36.23 5.25
C SER A 440 13.37 -36.66 4.95
N LEU A 441 12.86 -36.33 3.76
CA LEU A 441 11.53 -36.72 3.29
C LEU A 441 11.62 -38.02 2.47
N ALA A 442 10.58 -38.85 2.53
CA ALA A 442 10.52 -40.07 1.74
C ALA A 442 10.54 -39.75 0.23
N PRO A 443 11.34 -40.47 -0.60
CA PRO A 443 11.53 -40.13 -2.02
C PRO A 443 10.24 -40.01 -2.83
N GLU A 444 9.24 -40.83 -2.52
CA GLU A 444 7.94 -40.83 -3.19
C GLU A 444 7.13 -39.54 -2.96
N LEU A 445 7.49 -38.72 -1.97
CA LEU A 445 6.82 -37.45 -1.66
C LEU A 445 7.58 -36.23 -2.19
N HIS A 446 8.78 -36.41 -2.78
CA HIS A 446 9.63 -35.32 -3.24
C HIS A 446 8.98 -34.48 -4.33
N SER A 447 8.31 -35.10 -5.29
CA SER A 447 7.65 -34.38 -6.39
C SER A 447 6.45 -33.53 -5.94
N GLN A 448 5.92 -33.80 -4.75
CA GLN A 448 4.74 -33.11 -4.21
C GLN A 448 5.09 -32.09 -3.13
N SER A 449 6.34 -32.04 -2.65
CA SER A 449 6.70 -31.21 -1.49
C SER A 449 7.77 -30.20 -1.85
N GLN A 450 7.56 -28.94 -1.49
CA GLN A 450 8.56 -27.88 -1.59
C GLN A 450 8.65 -27.14 -0.26
N PHE A 451 9.86 -26.69 0.06
CA PHE A 451 10.12 -25.90 1.26
C PHE A 451 10.58 -24.51 0.83
N ILE A 452 9.99 -23.47 1.40
CA ILE A 452 10.34 -22.07 1.14
C ILE A 452 10.79 -21.45 2.46
N GLY A 453 11.96 -20.82 2.49
CA GLY A 453 12.48 -20.13 3.67
C GLY A 453 12.92 -18.72 3.35
N GLY A 454 13.18 -17.93 4.40
CA GLY A 454 13.40 -16.50 4.25
C GLY A 454 12.15 -15.78 3.74
N ALA A 455 10.97 -16.40 3.86
CA ALA A 455 9.73 -15.85 3.32
C ALA A 455 9.26 -14.66 4.19
N THR A 456 9.88 -13.49 3.99
CA THR A 456 9.52 -12.25 4.68
C THR A 456 8.81 -11.29 3.73
N PRO A 457 7.99 -10.35 4.23
CA PRO A 457 7.32 -9.35 3.40
C PRO A 457 8.28 -8.52 2.53
N VAL A 458 9.45 -8.17 3.07
CA VAL A 458 10.48 -7.43 2.33
C VAL A 458 11.05 -8.28 1.20
N GLN A 459 11.46 -9.52 1.49
CA GLN A 459 12.00 -10.42 0.47
C GLN A 459 10.99 -10.80 -0.60
N GLU A 460 9.72 -10.95 -0.24
CA GLU A 460 8.66 -11.25 -1.19
C GLU A 460 8.41 -10.10 -2.17
N ALA A 461 8.49 -8.85 -1.71
CA ALA A 461 8.38 -7.69 -2.59
C ALA A 461 9.49 -7.62 -3.64
N GLU A 462 10.72 -7.95 -3.24
CA GLU A 462 11.89 -7.89 -4.11
C GLU A 462 11.98 -9.09 -5.06
N MET A 463 11.76 -10.30 -4.53
CA MET A 463 12.08 -11.55 -5.23
C MET A 463 10.84 -12.34 -5.67
N GLN A 464 9.68 -12.08 -5.08
CA GLN A 464 8.41 -12.78 -5.33
C GLN A 464 8.50 -14.31 -5.24
N ILE A 465 9.29 -14.83 -4.29
CA ILE A 465 9.59 -16.26 -4.16
C ILE A 465 8.30 -17.05 -3.86
N ILE A 466 7.49 -16.57 -2.92
CA ILE A 466 6.23 -17.20 -2.53
C ILE A 466 5.26 -17.13 -3.71
N SER A 467 5.09 -15.94 -4.30
CA SER A 467 4.14 -15.73 -5.40
C SER A 467 4.46 -16.61 -6.62
N LYS A 468 5.75 -16.72 -7.00
CA LYS A 468 6.21 -17.57 -8.10
C LYS A 468 5.99 -19.05 -7.83
N ALA A 469 6.29 -19.51 -6.61
CA ALA A 469 6.07 -20.91 -6.22
C ALA A 469 4.57 -21.25 -6.27
N ILE A 470 3.72 -20.42 -5.65
CA ILE A 470 2.26 -20.59 -5.66
C ILE A 470 1.73 -20.63 -7.09
N ARG A 471 2.14 -19.68 -7.94
CA ARG A 471 1.71 -19.62 -9.35
C ARG A 471 2.07 -20.92 -10.08
N SER A 472 3.31 -21.38 -9.91
CA SER A 472 3.80 -22.60 -10.56
C SER A 472 3.02 -23.85 -10.11
N ALA A 473 2.63 -23.91 -8.84
CA ALA A 473 1.88 -25.02 -8.28
C ALA A 473 0.39 -25.02 -8.68
N LEU A 474 -0.27 -23.86 -8.66
CA LEU A 474 -1.69 -23.73 -8.96
C LEU A 474 -1.98 -23.70 -10.47
N PHE A 475 -1.06 -23.15 -11.27
CA PHE A 475 -1.28 -22.88 -12.69
C PHE A 475 -0.15 -23.44 -13.60
N PRO A 476 0.16 -24.75 -13.54
CA PRO A 476 1.33 -25.34 -14.20
C PRO A 476 1.27 -25.39 -15.73
N THR A 477 0.07 -25.33 -16.33
CA THR A 477 -0.15 -25.39 -17.79
C THR A 477 -0.25 -24.02 -18.44
N SER A 478 -0.19 -22.95 -17.66
CA SER A 478 -0.08 -21.59 -18.18
C SER A 478 1.33 -21.37 -18.75
N ASN A 479 1.57 -21.85 -19.96
CA ASN A 479 2.42 -21.13 -20.91
C ASN A 479 1.73 -19.80 -21.24
N VAL A 480 1.55 -18.94 -20.24
CA VAL A 480 1.41 -17.52 -20.51
C VAL A 480 2.76 -17.16 -21.10
N LEU A 481 2.75 -16.90 -22.40
CA LEU A 481 3.80 -16.13 -23.06
C LEU A 481 4.17 -15.00 -22.07
N VAL A 482 5.36 -15.08 -21.48
CA VAL A 482 6.08 -13.84 -21.16
C VAL A 482 6.01 -13.05 -22.47
N PRO A 483 5.34 -11.90 -22.54
CA PRO A 483 5.12 -11.23 -23.81
C PRO A 483 6.46 -11.02 -24.49
N LYS A 484 6.67 -11.72 -25.60
CA LYS A 484 7.81 -11.50 -26.48
C LYS A 484 7.61 -10.12 -27.08
N GLU A 485 8.53 -9.22 -26.74
CA GLU A 485 8.74 -7.93 -27.38
C GLU A 485 8.48 -8.06 -28.89
N THR A 486 7.35 -7.51 -29.34
CA THR A 486 7.09 -7.30 -30.76
C THR A 486 6.44 -5.93 -30.89
N THR A 487 7.21 -5.04 -31.49
CA THR A 487 6.95 -3.63 -31.77
C THR A 487 5.74 -3.45 -32.70
N CYS A 488 4.72 -2.74 -32.22
CA CYS A 488 3.85 -1.92 -33.06
C CYS A 488 3.26 -0.76 -32.23
N LEU A 489 3.28 0.43 -32.82
CA LEU A 489 3.17 1.75 -32.20
C LEU A 489 1.73 2.09 -31.76
N ILE A 490 1.34 1.63 -30.58
CA ILE A 490 0.58 2.39 -29.56
C ILE A 490 1.11 1.83 -28.24
N GLU A 491 1.79 2.64 -27.42
CA GLU A 491 2.36 2.18 -26.15
C GLU A 491 1.25 1.82 -25.15
N LYS A 492 0.75 0.58 -25.20
CA LYS A 492 -0.13 0.03 -24.18
C LYS A 492 0.64 -0.05 -22.86
N ARG A 493 0.45 0.92 -21.98
CA ARG A 493 0.90 0.87 -20.59
C ARG A 493 0.12 -0.24 -19.87
N SER A 494 0.81 -1.16 -19.19
CA SER A 494 0.25 -2.43 -18.72
C SER A 494 -0.73 -2.35 -17.52
N ASN A 495 -1.27 -1.16 -17.21
CA ASN A 495 -2.12 -0.90 -16.02
C ASN A 495 -3.37 -0.06 -16.34
N ILE A 496 -3.85 -0.04 -17.59
CA ILE A 496 -5.03 0.76 -17.97
C ILE A 496 -6.29 -0.13 -17.95
N ALA A 497 -7.25 0.20 -17.09
CA ALA A 497 -8.55 -0.47 -16.97
C ALA A 497 -9.53 -0.07 -18.09
N SER A 498 -9.46 1.17 -18.58
CA SER A 498 -10.32 1.67 -19.65
C SER A 498 -9.65 2.80 -20.44
N THR A 499 -10.00 2.93 -21.72
CA THR A 499 -9.66 4.10 -22.53
C THR A 499 -10.92 4.69 -23.15
N VAL A 500 -10.98 6.00 -23.23
CA VAL A 500 -12.08 6.75 -23.83
C VAL A 500 -11.48 7.66 -24.89
N GLN A 501 -11.78 7.40 -26.15
CA GLN A 501 -11.24 8.16 -27.26
C GLN A 501 -12.36 8.98 -27.92
N LEU A 502 -12.17 10.29 -28.01
CA LEU A 502 -13.04 11.22 -28.71
C LEU A 502 -12.35 11.68 -29.99
N VAL A 503 -13.07 11.72 -31.11
CA VAL A 503 -12.54 12.14 -32.41
C VAL A 503 -13.56 13.04 -33.12
N TRP A 504 -13.08 14.15 -33.70
CA TRP A 504 -13.89 15.07 -34.48
C TRP A 504 -13.24 15.50 -35.79
N ASP A 505 -14.07 15.98 -36.72
CA ASP A 505 -13.63 16.42 -38.05
C ASP A 505 -13.35 17.93 -38.14
N HIS A 506 -13.03 18.39 -39.36
CA HIS A 506 -12.70 19.79 -39.64
C HIS A 506 -13.85 20.79 -39.42
N SER A 507 -15.08 20.32 -39.18
CA SER A 507 -16.23 21.21 -38.95
C SER A 507 -16.32 21.73 -37.52
N LEU A 508 -15.56 21.13 -36.59
CA LEU A 508 -15.47 21.48 -35.18
C LEU A 508 -14.03 21.89 -34.88
N GLU A 509 -13.80 22.98 -34.13
CA GLU A 509 -12.44 23.47 -33.87
C GLU A 509 -11.85 22.86 -32.59
N ASP A 510 -12.54 22.96 -31.47
CA ASP A 510 -12.01 22.60 -30.14
C ASP A 510 -13.09 21.88 -29.33
N ILE A 511 -12.90 20.58 -29.11
CA ILE A 511 -13.85 19.72 -28.40
C ILE A 511 -13.14 19.09 -27.19
N ASP A 512 -13.54 19.50 -26.00
CA ASP A 512 -13.00 18.94 -24.75
C ASP A 512 -13.65 17.58 -24.45
N LEU A 513 -12.84 16.57 -24.16
CA LEU A 513 -13.25 15.34 -23.51
C LEU A 513 -13.13 15.49 -21.99
N ILE A 514 -14.25 15.27 -21.29
CA ILE A 514 -14.37 15.46 -19.85
C ILE A 514 -14.86 14.16 -19.20
N LEU A 515 -14.17 13.73 -18.15
CA LEU A 515 -14.60 12.64 -17.26
C LEU A 515 -14.86 13.21 -15.85
N ARG A 516 -16.09 13.18 -15.37
CA ARG A 516 -16.44 13.59 -14.00
C ARG A 516 -16.64 12.38 -13.12
N ALA A 517 -15.90 12.29 -12.02
CA ALA A 517 -16.16 11.35 -10.95
C ALA A 517 -17.23 11.92 -10.01
N VAL A 518 -18.25 11.10 -9.71
CA VAL A 518 -19.40 11.51 -8.92
C VAL A 518 -19.55 10.58 -7.71
N ASP A 519 -19.68 11.17 -6.53
CA ASP A 519 -19.82 10.43 -5.28
C ASP A 519 -21.23 9.88 -5.06
N SER A 520 -21.44 9.22 -3.92
CA SER A 520 -22.72 8.65 -3.51
C SER A 520 -23.80 9.68 -3.19
N GLU A 521 -23.43 10.93 -2.91
CA GLU A 521 -24.37 12.03 -2.69
C GLU A 521 -24.76 12.72 -4.01
N GLY A 522 -24.14 12.30 -5.12
CA GLY A 522 -24.35 12.87 -6.44
C GLY A 522 -23.51 14.12 -6.71
N GLN A 523 -22.54 14.42 -5.86
CA GLN A 523 -21.64 15.56 -6.03
C GLN A 523 -20.45 15.17 -6.90
N VAL A 524 -20.05 16.06 -7.81
CA VAL A 524 -18.83 15.91 -8.60
C VAL A 524 -17.66 16.13 -7.65
N VAL A 525 -16.88 15.08 -7.44
CA VAL A 525 -15.74 15.09 -6.53
C VAL A 525 -14.44 15.29 -7.27
N TYR A 526 -14.33 14.80 -8.51
CA TYR A 526 -13.18 15.03 -9.39
C TYR A 526 -13.61 15.19 -10.84
N THR A 527 -12.83 15.93 -11.61
CA THR A 527 -13.02 16.10 -13.06
C THR A 527 -11.68 15.94 -13.73
N VAL A 528 -11.60 15.07 -14.74
CA VAL A 528 -10.48 14.96 -15.66
C VAL A 528 -10.86 15.65 -16.97
N ASP A 529 -10.16 16.73 -17.31
CA ASP A 529 -10.34 17.55 -18.51
C ASP A 529 -9.04 18.29 -18.87
N TYR A 530 -9.09 19.27 -19.77
CA TYR A 530 -7.90 20.05 -20.16
C TYR A 530 -7.27 20.86 -19.02
N ARG A 531 -8.01 21.18 -17.95
CA ARG A 531 -7.54 21.96 -16.79
C ARG A 531 -6.89 21.08 -15.75
N ASP A 532 -7.46 19.91 -15.53
CA ASP A 532 -6.94 18.88 -14.65
C ASP A 532 -6.88 17.56 -15.41
N LYS A 533 -5.70 17.26 -15.94
CA LYS A 533 -5.52 16.05 -16.74
C LYS A 533 -5.58 14.78 -15.91
N GLY A 534 -5.51 14.84 -14.58
CA GLY A 534 -5.40 13.67 -13.71
C GLY A 534 -4.15 12.82 -13.96
N ALA A 535 -4.07 11.67 -13.30
CA ALA A 535 -2.94 10.75 -13.36
C ALA A 535 -3.40 9.29 -13.22
N LEU A 536 -2.55 8.35 -13.66
CA LEU A 536 -2.87 6.92 -13.66
C LEU A 536 -2.42 6.19 -12.37
N ASP A 537 -1.48 6.74 -11.64
CA ASP A 537 -0.91 6.12 -10.43
C ASP A 537 -1.36 6.80 -9.13
N GLU A 538 -2.08 7.92 -9.25
CA GLU A 538 -2.72 8.61 -8.14
C GLU A 538 -4.18 8.93 -8.48
N HIS A 539 -4.89 9.34 -7.45
CA HIS A 539 -6.27 9.78 -7.55
C HIS A 539 -6.44 10.84 -8.66
N PRO A 540 -7.44 10.78 -9.59
CA PRO A 540 -8.61 9.89 -9.67
C PRO A 540 -8.40 8.60 -10.49
N PHE A 541 -7.15 8.21 -10.75
CA PHE A 541 -6.80 7.04 -11.55
C PHE A 541 -7.30 7.14 -12.99
N ALA A 542 -7.36 8.35 -13.50
CA ALA A 542 -7.72 8.68 -14.87
C ALA A 542 -6.85 9.84 -15.36
N CYS A 543 -6.37 9.76 -16.60
CA CYS A 543 -5.45 10.70 -17.20
C CYS A 543 -5.87 11.07 -18.63
N LEU A 544 -6.05 12.36 -18.92
CA LEU A 544 -6.18 12.89 -20.28
C LEU A 544 -4.79 13.01 -20.90
N ASP A 545 -4.51 12.26 -21.98
CA ASP A 545 -3.20 12.20 -22.64
C ASP A 545 -2.78 13.58 -23.18
N LYS A 546 -3.62 14.15 -24.03
CA LYS A 546 -3.40 15.47 -24.62
C LYS A 546 -4.72 16.21 -24.83
N ASP A 547 -4.61 17.52 -24.79
CA ASP A 547 -5.65 18.50 -25.09
C ASP A 547 -5.43 18.99 -26.53
N GLU A 548 -6.44 18.90 -27.39
CA GLU A 548 -6.33 19.23 -28.82
C GLU A 548 -7.27 20.39 -29.17
N MET A 549 -6.70 21.59 -29.33
CA MET A 549 -7.49 22.82 -29.52
C MET A 549 -7.94 23.08 -30.97
N HIS A 550 -7.65 22.18 -31.92
CA HIS A 550 -7.89 22.39 -33.35
C HIS A 550 -8.47 21.18 -34.10
N GLY A 551 -9.41 21.45 -35.02
CA GLY A 551 -10.07 20.45 -35.86
C GLY A 551 -9.31 20.14 -37.15
N PRO A 552 -9.23 18.87 -37.58
CA PRO A 552 -9.81 17.68 -36.98
C PRO A 552 -8.92 17.21 -35.82
N GLY A 553 -9.52 16.82 -34.71
CA GLY A 553 -8.79 16.51 -33.49
C GLY A 553 -9.18 15.18 -32.89
N GLN A 554 -8.38 14.76 -31.91
CA GLN A 554 -8.69 13.61 -31.06
C GLN A 554 -8.15 13.83 -29.65
N GLU A 555 -8.92 13.35 -28.69
CA GLU A 555 -8.56 13.30 -27.28
C GLU A 555 -8.77 11.91 -26.70
N CYS A 556 -7.96 11.57 -25.71
CA CYS A 556 -8.00 10.26 -25.08
C CYS A 556 -7.85 10.38 -23.57
N ILE A 557 -8.84 9.90 -22.82
CA ILE A 557 -8.74 9.67 -21.38
C ILE A 557 -8.43 8.19 -21.15
N GLU A 558 -7.30 7.92 -20.51
CA GLU A 558 -6.92 6.61 -19.98
C GLU A 558 -7.36 6.51 -18.52
N ILE A 559 -7.89 5.38 -18.09
CA ILE A 559 -8.39 5.15 -16.73
C ILE A 559 -7.71 3.89 -16.23
N SER A 560 -6.88 4.00 -15.20
CA SER A 560 -6.14 2.88 -14.62
C SER A 560 -6.95 2.13 -13.57
N ASP A 561 -7.85 2.80 -12.84
CA ASP A 561 -8.71 2.17 -11.85
C ASP A 561 -10.02 2.96 -11.62
N TRP A 562 -11.05 2.27 -11.11
CA TRP A 562 -12.39 2.80 -10.92
C TRP A 562 -12.71 2.95 -9.42
N HIS A 563 -12.47 4.15 -8.90
CA HIS A 563 -12.59 4.46 -7.47
C HIS A 563 -13.94 5.06 -7.07
N TYR A 564 -14.73 5.55 -8.03
CA TYR A 564 -16.04 6.17 -7.78
C TYR A 564 -17.20 5.28 -8.18
N SER A 565 -18.33 5.39 -7.49
CA SER A 565 -19.53 4.63 -7.83
C SER A 565 -20.14 5.05 -9.18
N ARG A 566 -19.82 6.27 -9.64
CA ARG A 566 -20.33 6.81 -10.89
C ARG A 566 -19.33 7.76 -11.53
N TYR A 567 -19.27 7.70 -12.85
CA TYR A 567 -18.57 8.64 -13.71
C TYR A 567 -19.48 9.15 -14.82
N GLU A 568 -19.28 10.39 -15.24
CA GLU A 568 -19.97 10.97 -16.39
C GLU A 568 -18.93 11.32 -17.45
N LEU A 569 -19.15 10.85 -18.68
CA LEU A 569 -18.35 11.20 -19.84
C LEU A 569 -19.08 12.24 -20.67
N ILE A 570 -18.40 13.34 -20.96
CA ILE A 570 -18.97 14.50 -21.61
C ILE A 570 -18.01 14.97 -22.71
N ALA A 571 -18.55 15.30 -23.88
CA ALA A 571 -17.86 16.09 -24.89
C ALA A 571 -18.42 17.51 -24.88
N ASN A 572 -17.55 18.51 -24.83
CA ASN A 572 -17.94 19.93 -24.81
C ASN A 572 -17.30 20.68 -25.98
N ASN A 573 -18.13 21.30 -26.82
CA ASN A 573 -17.66 22.18 -27.89
C ASN A 573 -17.27 23.55 -27.29
N TYR A 574 -15.99 23.66 -26.89
CA TYR A 574 -15.45 24.79 -26.16
C TYR A 574 -15.51 26.09 -26.97
N THR A 575 -15.13 26.02 -28.25
CA THR A 575 -15.12 27.18 -29.16
C THR A 575 -16.52 27.59 -29.63
N LYS A 576 -17.52 26.71 -29.46
CA LYS A 576 -18.89 26.89 -29.96
C LYS A 576 -18.95 27.09 -31.47
N THR A 577 -17.97 26.51 -32.18
CA THR A 577 -17.88 26.56 -33.64
C THR A 577 -18.40 25.26 -34.24
N GLY A 578 -19.09 25.36 -35.37
CA GLY A 578 -19.69 24.20 -36.03
C GLY A 578 -20.89 23.60 -35.26
N LEU A 579 -21.37 22.46 -35.76
CA LEU A 579 -22.50 21.72 -35.17
C LEU A 579 -22.06 20.29 -34.86
N MET A 580 -22.20 19.88 -33.59
CA MET A 580 -21.99 18.48 -33.21
C MET A 580 -23.10 17.61 -33.84
N ASN A 581 -22.70 16.60 -34.59
CA ASN A 581 -23.61 15.64 -35.20
C ASN A 581 -22.88 14.29 -35.36
N LYS A 582 -23.62 13.25 -35.77
CA LYS A 582 -23.09 11.89 -35.89
C LYS A 582 -21.97 11.73 -36.94
N GLU A 583 -21.86 12.66 -37.88
CA GLU A 583 -20.79 12.68 -38.89
C GLU A 583 -19.56 13.45 -38.41
N SER A 584 -19.72 14.50 -37.60
CA SER A 584 -18.64 15.39 -37.16
C SER A 584 -17.95 14.96 -35.87
N LEU A 585 -18.58 14.15 -35.02
CA LEU A 585 -18.06 13.75 -33.72
C LEU A 585 -18.44 12.32 -33.35
N TYR A 586 -17.48 11.54 -32.86
CA TYR A 586 -17.74 10.24 -32.26
C TYR A 586 -16.80 9.92 -31.11
N CYS A 587 -17.25 9.04 -30.22
CA CYS A 587 -16.48 8.58 -29.08
C CYS A 587 -16.48 7.06 -29.02
N ASP A 588 -15.32 6.45 -28.80
CA ASP A 588 -15.21 5.01 -28.55
C ASP A 588 -14.75 4.81 -27.10
N ILE A 589 -15.53 4.04 -26.33
CA ILE A 589 -15.23 3.71 -24.93
C ILE A 589 -14.78 2.25 -24.88
N GLN A 590 -13.53 2.02 -24.50
CA GLN A 590 -12.97 0.70 -24.29
C GLN A 590 -12.85 0.41 -22.80
N ILE A 591 -13.49 -0.65 -22.32
CA ILE A 591 -13.38 -1.17 -20.96
C ILE A 591 -12.80 -2.58 -21.06
N GLY A 592 -11.58 -2.79 -20.56
CA GLY A 592 -10.85 -4.03 -20.80
C GLY A 592 -10.73 -4.35 -22.29
N ASP A 593 -11.29 -5.49 -22.71
CA ASP A 593 -11.31 -5.93 -24.11
C ASP A 593 -12.59 -5.53 -24.87
N GLU A 594 -13.58 -4.94 -24.20
CA GLU A 594 -14.87 -4.56 -24.80
C GLU A 594 -14.82 -3.11 -25.32
N LEU A 595 -15.08 -2.93 -26.62
CA LEU A 595 -15.16 -1.63 -27.29
C LEU A 595 -16.62 -1.25 -27.54
N THR A 596 -17.08 -0.15 -26.94
CA THR A 596 -18.43 0.40 -27.10
C THR A 596 -18.39 1.72 -27.86
N PRO A 597 -18.70 1.73 -29.16
CA PRO A 597 -18.78 2.96 -29.93
C PRO A 597 -20.03 3.77 -29.54
N ARG A 598 -19.85 5.07 -29.36
CA ARG A 598 -20.90 6.08 -29.15
C ARG A 598 -20.86 7.08 -30.30
N ARG A 599 -22.03 7.43 -30.80
CA ARG A 599 -22.23 8.41 -31.86
C ARG A 599 -23.17 9.48 -31.34
N TYR A 600 -22.94 10.73 -31.74
CA TYR A 600 -23.78 11.84 -31.32
C TYR A 600 -25.25 11.56 -31.72
N PRO A 601 -26.21 11.66 -30.77
CA PRO A 601 -27.58 11.22 -31.01
C PRO A 601 -28.33 12.16 -31.97
N VAL A 602 -29.26 11.60 -32.74
CA VAL A 602 -30.09 12.35 -33.67
C VAL A 602 -31.19 13.11 -32.90
N GLY A 603 -31.20 14.44 -32.96
CA GLY A 603 -32.29 15.27 -32.42
C GLY A 603 -31.99 16.05 -31.14
N LEU A 604 -30.74 16.09 -30.66
CA LEU A 604 -30.29 17.13 -29.71
C LEU A 604 -30.36 18.52 -30.38
N GLY A 605 -30.64 19.56 -29.60
CA GLY A 605 -30.91 20.89 -30.13
C GLY A 605 -29.69 21.50 -30.83
N ALA A 606 -29.91 22.35 -31.84
CA ALA A 606 -28.83 23.01 -32.59
C ALA A 606 -27.94 23.94 -31.74
N ASP A 607 -28.34 24.22 -30.49
CA ASP A 607 -27.63 25.09 -29.54
C ASP A 607 -26.95 24.30 -28.39
N ASP A 608 -27.01 22.96 -28.38
CA ASP A 608 -26.35 22.15 -27.36
C ASP A 608 -24.87 21.99 -27.69
N TYR A 609 -24.03 22.77 -26.98
CA TYR A 609 -22.57 22.67 -27.04
C TYR A 609 -22.01 21.55 -26.15
N GLU A 610 -22.85 20.82 -25.43
CA GLU A 610 -22.45 19.73 -24.56
C GLU A 610 -23.14 18.42 -24.99
N TRP A 611 -22.40 17.33 -25.00
CA TRP A 611 -22.89 15.98 -25.21
C TRP A 611 -22.50 15.09 -24.05
N LYS A 612 -23.46 14.68 -23.21
CA LYS A 612 -23.25 13.58 -22.25
C LYS A 612 -23.14 12.27 -23.05
N ILE A 613 -21.90 11.84 -23.29
CA ILE A 613 -21.55 10.67 -24.10
C ILE A 613 -22.08 9.40 -23.45
N ALA A 614 -21.84 9.27 -22.14
CA ALA A 614 -22.24 8.13 -21.34
C ALA A 614 -22.23 8.45 -19.85
N GLU A 615 -22.94 7.65 -19.07
CA GLU A 615 -22.71 7.52 -17.64
C GLU A 615 -22.10 6.13 -17.39
N ILE A 616 -20.99 6.07 -16.66
CA ILE A 616 -20.35 4.82 -16.29
C ILE A 616 -20.63 4.60 -14.80
N THR A 617 -21.40 3.58 -14.49
CA THR A 617 -21.64 3.20 -13.09
C THR A 617 -20.75 2.05 -12.70
N ILE A 618 -20.10 2.18 -11.55
CA ILE A 618 -19.21 1.14 -11.04
C ILE A 618 -20.01 0.32 -10.04
N ASN A 619 -20.46 -0.83 -10.52
CA ASN A 619 -21.18 -1.78 -9.68
C ASN A 619 -20.24 -2.97 -9.45
N LYS A 620 -19.77 -3.12 -8.21
CA LYS A 620 -18.85 -4.21 -7.82
C LYS A 620 -17.49 -4.14 -8.52
N GLY A 621 -16.98 -2.92 -8.72
CA GLY A 621 -15.71 -2.66 -9.41
C GLY A 621 -15.73 -2.87 -10.93
N LEU A 622 -16.87 -3.31 -11.48
CA LEU A 622 -17.06 -3.43 -12.92
C LEU A 622 -17.74 -2.17 -13.46
N PRO A 623 -17.09 -1.42 -14.35
CA PRO A 623 -17.72 -0.30 -15.03
C PRO A 623 -18.80 -0.81 -15.98
N THR A 624 -20.01 -0.26 -15.86
CA THR A 624 -21.11 -0.49 -16.79
C THR A 624 -21.48 0.84 -17.42
N ILE A 625 -21.43 0.90 -18.75
CA ILE A 625 -21.84 2.06 -19.53
C ILE A 625 -23.38 2.05 -19.62
N ILE A 626 -24.03 3.05 -19.04
CA ILE A 626 -25.48 3.29 -19.11
C ILE A 626 -25.81 4.12 -20.34
#